data_AF-A0A0K9NQD3-F1
#
_entry.id   AF-A0A0K9NQD3-F1
#
_cell.length_a   1.000
_cell.length_b   1.000
_cell.length_c   1.000
_cell.angle_alpha   90.00
_cell.angle_beta   90.00
_cell.angle_gamma   90.00
#
_symmetry.space_group_name_H-M   'P 1'
#
loop_
_entity.id
_entity.type
_entity.pdbx_description
1 polymer ?
#
loop_
_entity_poly.entity_id
_entity_poly.type
_entity_poly.pdbx_seq_one_letter_code
_entity_poly.pdbx_strand_id
1 'polypeptide(L)'
;SFFTIMIHLVVHLVSEAKVAGPVHYRWMYPIERYLLTLKKYVRTRSHPEGSIAEKYLADESMTFCSRFLHNVETKSNRTERYIDGGYYGASTHTSLTKLEHGQVHRYIIFNLDIIEIF
;
A
#
# COMPACT_ATOMS: atom_id res chain seq x y z
N SER A 1 -39.82 1.70 -10.93
CA SER A 1 -39.08 2.32 -9.81
C SER A 1 -37.75 2.81 -10.36
N PHE A 2 -37.59 4.12 -10.58
CA PHE A 2 -36.48 4.73 -11.35
C PHE A 2 -35.37 5.32 -10.48
N PHE A 3 -35.50 5.26 -9.16
CA PHE A 3 -34.43 5.66 -8.25
C PHE A 3 -33.58 4.46 -7.89
N THR A 4 -32.71 4.05 -8.82
CA THR A 4 -31.59 3.18 -8.45
C THR A 4 -30.61 4.04 -7.66
N ILE A 5 -30.43 3.71 -6.38
CA ILE A 5 -29.47 4.33 -5.45
C ILE A 5 -28.07 4.50 -6.09
N MET A 6 -27.73 3.58 -7.00
CA MET A 6 -26.47 3.59 -7.75
C MET A 6 -26.29 4.83 -8.65
N ILE A 7 -27.32 5.29 -9.37
CA ILE A 7 -27.19 6.46 -10.26
C ILE A 7 -27.02 7.74 -9.46
N HIS A 8 -27.74 7.86 -8.34
CA HIS A 8 -27.67 9.06 -7.52
C HIS A 8 -26.32 9.19 -6.80
N LEU A 9 -25.75 8.06 -6.36
CA LEU A 9 -24.44 8.04 -5.70
C LEU A 9 -23.31 8.51 -6.64
N VAL A 10 -23.31 8.08 -7.91
CA VAL A 10 -22.28 8.48 -8.88
C VAL A 10 -22.36 9.99 -9.16
N VAL A 11 -23.55 10.55 -9.32
CA VAL A 11 -23.74 11.98 -9.54
C VAL A 11 -23.26 12.81 -8.33
N HIS A 12 -23.55 12.36 -7.11
CA HIS A 12 -23.09 13.02 -5.88
C HIS A 12 -21.57 12.89 -5.66
N LEU A 13 -20.97 11.76 -5.99
CA LEU A 13 -19.52 11.59 -5.89
C LEU A 13 -18.77 12.55 -6.83
N VAL A 14 -19.28 12.75 -8.05
CA VAL A 14 -18.67 13.67 -9.02
C VAL A 14 -18.79 15.12 -8.55
N SER A 15 -19.96 15.52 -8.02
CA SER A 15 -20.15 16.88 -7.49
C SER A 15 -19.28 17.12 -6.25
N GLU A 16 -19.21 16.14 -5.35
CA GLU A 16 -18.37 16.19 -4.16
C GLU A 16 -16.88 16.23 -4.52
N ALA A 17 -16.42 15.42 -5.48
CA ALA A 17 -15.03 15.43 -5.95
C ALA A 17 -14.67 16.76 -6.64
N LYS A 18 -15.62 17.40 -7.33
CA LYS A 18 -15.40 18.72 -7.95
C LYS A 18 -15.23 19.83 -6.91
N VAL A 19 -15.94 19.76 -5.80
CA VAL A 19 -15.88 20.77 -4.72
C VAL A 19 -14.71 20.51 -3.78
N ALA A 20 -14.49 19.25 -3.39
CA ALA A 20 -13.61 18.88 -2.30
C ALA A 20 -12.32 18.18 -2.77
N GLY A 21 -12.14 18.00 -4.07
CA GLY A 21 -11.01 17.28 -4.65
C GLY A 21 -11.13 15.76 -4.51
N PRO A 22 -10.09 15.02 -4.93
CA PRO A 22 -10.11 13.57 -4.91
C PRO A 22 -10.33 13.00 -3.51
N VAL A 23 -11.26 12.04 -3.40
CA VAL A 23 -11.70 11.40 -2.15
C VAL A 23 -10.54 10.85 -1.32
N HIS A 24 -9.46 10.41 -1.97
CA HIS A 24 -8.29 9.83 -1.30
C HIS A 24 -7.57 10.80 -0.34
N TYR A 25 -7.63 12.11 -0.56
CA TYR A 25 -7.03 13.09 0.36
C TYR A 25 -7.90 13.36 1.60
N ARG A 26 -9.18 12.97 1.58
CA ARG A 26 -10.14 13.15 2.69
C ARG A 26 -10.28 11.90 3.55
N TRP A 27 -9.70 10.78 3.12
CA TRP A 27 -9.74 9.55 3.91
C TRP A 27 -8.77 9.68 5.08
N MET A 28 -9.30 9.50 6.29
CA MET A 28 -8.48 9.44 7.51
C MET A 28 -7.66 8.15 7.61
N TYR A 29 -8.03 7.13 6.85
CA TYR A 29 -7.44 5.80 6.92
C TYR A 29 -5.89 5.77 6.87
N PRO A 30 -5.20 6.53 5.98
CA PRO A 30 -3.73 6.56 5.98
C PRO A 30 -3.14 7.15 7.27
N ILE A 31 -3.78 8.20 7.81
CA ILE A 31 -3.37 8.86 9.05
C ILE A 31 -3.57 7.90 10.23
N GLU A 32 -4.73 7.26 10.31
CA GLU A 32 -5.05 6.30 11.37
C GLU A 32 -4.11 5.09 11.36
N ARG A 33 -3.79 4.57 10.16
CA ARG A 33 -2.84 3.46 10.00
C ARG A 33 -1.42 3.84 10.44
N TYR A 34 -1.00 5.07 10.16
CA TYR A 34 0.27 5.60 10.62
C TYR A 34 0.30 5.74 12.16
N LEU A 35 -0.73 6.35 12.75
CA LEU A 35 -0.86 6.50 14.21
C LEU A 35 -0.91 5.14 14.92
N LEU A 36 -1.57 4.14 14.33
CA LEU A 36 -1.56 2.77 14.85
C LEU A 36 -0.14 2.18 14.88
N THR A 37 0.68 2.49 13.89
CA THR A 37 2.09 2.05 13.83
C THR A 37 2.91 2.73 14.91
N LEU A 38 2.78 4.05 15.08
CA LEU A 38 3.46 4.79 16.15
C LEU A 38 3.03 4.32 17.54
N LYS A 39 1.75 3.99 17.72
CA LYS A 39 1.25 3.42 18.98
C LYS A 39 1.94 2.09 19.32
N LYS A 40 2.28 1.27 18.33
CA LYS A 40 3.08 0.03 18.52
C LYS A 40 4.55 0.31 18.84
N TYR A 41 5.00 1.56 18.74
CA TYR A 41 6.37 1.95 19.06
C TYR A 41 6.56 2.37 20.52
N VAL A 42 5.50 2.79 21.19
CA VAL A 42 5.53 3.14 22.61
C VAL A 42 5.69 1.88 23.48
N ARG A 43 6.89 1.69 24.04
CA ARG A 43 7.24 0.64 25.01
C ARG A 43 7.20 1.16 26.45
N THR A 44 7.51 2.45 26.63
CA THR A 44 7.59 3.10 27.94
C THR A 44 6.59 4.23 28.04
N ARG A 45 5.67 4.15 29.01
CA ARG A 45 4.61 5.17 29.22
C ARG A 45 5.12 6.49 29.77
N SER A 46 6.27 6.52 30.45
CA SER A 46 6.85 7.75 31.01
C SER A 46 7.51 8.65 29.97
N HIS A 47 7.91 8.10 28.80
CA HIS A 47 8.57 8.83 27.73
C HIS A 47 8.13 8.30 26.36
N PRO A 48 6.87 8.54 25.95
CA PRO A 48 6.31 7.96 24.73
C PRO A 48 7.01 8.47 23.46
N GLU A 49 7.38 9.75 23.40
CA GLU A 49 8.06 10.35 22.25
C GLU A 49 9.45 9.75 22.05
N GLY A 50 10.22 9.61 23.13
CA GLY A 50 11.54 8.98 23.10
C GLY A 50 11.47 7.53 22.65
N SER A 51 10.49 6.76 23.16
CA SER A 51 10.27 5.38 22.74
C SER A 51 9.87 5.24 21.28
N ILE A 52 9.13 6.21 20.74
CA ILE A 52 8.78 6.26 19.31
C ILE A 52 10.04 6.55 18.48
N ALA A 53 10.81 7.58 18.85
CA ALA A 53 11.99 7.99 18.12
C ALA A 53 13.05 6.88 18.05
N GLU A 54 13.32 6.20 19.18
CA GLU A 54 14.28 5.11 19.26
C GLU A 54 13.89 3.96 18.31
N LYS A 55 12.63 3.53 18.37
CA LYS A 55 12.18 2.42 17.52
C LYS A 55 12.10 2.81 16.05
N TYR A 56 11.70 4.04 15.75
CA TYR A 56 11.70 4.55 14.38
C TYR A 56 13.11 4.51 13.77
N LEU A 57 14.11 5.00 14.52
CA LEU A 57 15.52 4.96 14.11
C LEU A 57 16.01 3.52 13.89
N ALA A 58 15.66 2.60 14.79
CA ALA A 58 15.99 1.19 14.63
C ALA A 58 15.33 0.56 13.38
N ASP A 59 14.04 0.83 13.14
CA ASP A 59 13.33 0.32 11.96
C ASP A 59 13.92 0.89 10.65
N GLU A 60 14.24 2.20 10.60
CA GLU A 60 14.84 2.83 9.41
C GLU A 60 16.25 2.31 9.14
N SER A 61 17.10 2.24 10.16
CA SER A 61 18.46 1.71 10.03
C SER A 61 18.46 0.25 9.56
N MET A 62 17.58 -0.59 10.09
CA MET A 62 17.42 -1.97 9.63
C MET A 62 16.91 -2.04 8.18
N THR A 63 15.99 -1.16 7.80
CA THR A 63 15.46 -1.06 6.43
C THR A 63 16.51 -0.53 5.44
N PHE A 64 17.43 0.32 5.91
CA PHE A 64 18.57 0.77 5.12
C PHE A 64 19.57 -0.37 4.92
N CYS A 65 19.98 -1.02 6.01
CA CYS A 65 20.90 -2.16 5.98
C CYS A 65 20.37 -3.31 5.13
N SER A 66 19.06 -3.56 5.12
CA SER A 66 18.46 -4.64 4.33
C SER A 66 18.70 -4.49 2.83
N ARG A 67 18.92 -3.27 2.32
CA ARG A 67 19.23 -3.02 0.90
C ARG A 67 20.58 -3.61 0.49
N PHE A 68 21.49 -3.78 1.46
CA PHE A 68 22.85 -4.28 1.24
C PHE A 68 23.01 -5.76 1.65
N LEU A 69 22.01 -6.35 2.30
CA LEU A 69 22.02 -7.75 2.73
C LEU A 69 21.18 -8.62 1.78
N HIS A 70 21.84 -9.22 0.78
CA HIS A 70 21.15 -9.96 -0.29
C HIS A 70 20.62 -11.35 0.09
N ASN A 71 21.14 -11.95 1.18
CA ASN A 71 20.82 -13.34 1.57
C ASN A 71 20.09 -13.44 2.91
N VAL A 72 19.49 -12.34 3.39
CA VAL A 72 18.80 -12.30 4.68
C VAL A 72 17.32 -12.02 4.44
N GLU A 73 16.44 -12.76 5.11
CA GLU A 73 15.02 -12.44 5.12
C GLU A 73 14.82 -11.09 5.80
N THR A 74 14.26 -10.13 5.07
CA THR A 74 14.04 -8.76 5.51
C THR A 74 12.58 -8.41 5.35
N LYS A 75 12.11 -7.36 6.04
CA LYS A 75 10.71 -6.90 5.95
C LYS A 75 10.28 -6.63 4.49
N SER A 76 11.20 -6.23 3.62
CA SER A 76 10.93 -5.94 2.21
C SER A 76 10.93 -7.16 1.28
N ASN A 77 11.68 -8.22 1.62
CA ASN A 77 11.74 -9.46 0.83
C ASN A 77 10.76 -10.52 1.34
N ARG A 78 10.26 -10.36 2.55
CA ARG A 78 9.31 -11.29 3.15
C ARG A 78 7.97 -11.23 2.41
N THR A 79 7.52 -12.38 1.92
CA THR A 79 6.18 -12.54 1.35
C THR A 79 5.13 -12.08 2.38
N GLU A 80 4.21 -11.20 1.99
CA GLU A 80 3.18 -10.68 2.89
C GLU A 80 2.41 -11.85 3.51
N ARG A 81 2.54 -12.01 4.82
CA ARG A 81 1.69 -12.93 5.57
C ARG A 81 0.34 -12.26 5.72
N TYR A 82 -0.59 -12.57 4.83
CA TYR A 82 -2.00 -12.33 5.04
C TYR A 82 -2.34 -12.90 6.43
N ILE A 83 -2.66 -12.02 7.39
CA ILE A 83 -3.15 -12.45 8.69
C ILE A 83 -4.62 -12.76 8.48
N ASP A 84 -4.90 -13.94 7.94
CA ASP A 84 -6.10 -14.68 8.27
C ASP A 84 -5.91 -16.16 7.97
N GLY A 85 -6.45 -17.00 8.86
CA GLY A 85 -6.23 -18.43 8.85
C GLY A 85 -6.72 -19.12 7.57
N GLY A 86 -6.03 -20.18 7.17
CA GLY A 86 -6.51 -21.14 6.17
C GLY A 86 -5.55 -21.32 5.00
N TYR A 87 -4.92 -22.50 4.96
CA TYR A 87 -4.28 -23.15 3.82
C TYR A 87 -4.65 -22.59 2.45
N TYR A 88 -3.71 -21.99 1.70
CA TYR A 88 -3.51 -22.16 0.24
C TYR A 88 -2.16 -21.55 -0.18
N GLY A 89 -1.30 -22.37 -0.79
CA GLY A 89 -0.22 -22.00 -1.72
C GLY A 89 0.82 -20.96 -1.28
N ALA A 90 2.05 -21.41 -1.03
CA ALA A 90 3.23 -20.55 -1.01
C ALA A 90 3.33 -19.77 -2.33
N SER A 91 2.96 -18.49 -2.30
CA SER A 91 3.21 -17.57 -3.42
C SER A 91 4.70 -17.22 -3.42
N THR A 92 5.43 -17.78 -4.38
CA THR A 92 6.80 -17.36 -4.69
C THR A 92 6.74 -15.96 -5.28
N HIS A 93 7.26 -14.96 -4.55
CA HIS A 93 7.46 -13.62 -5.07
C HIS A 93 8.62 -13.66 -6.07
N THR A 94 8.33 -13.96 -7.34
CA THR A 94 9.30 -13.84 -8.42
C THR A 94 9.35 -12.39 -8.86
N SER A 95 10.41 -11.70 -8.46
CA SER A 95 10.73 -10.35 -8.90
C SER A 95 11.07 -10.37 -10.39
N LEU A 96 10.25 -9.73 -11.23
CA LEU A 96 10.53 -9.60 -12.66
C LEU A 96 11.74 -8.69 -12.88
N THR A 97 12.63 -9.08 -13.78
CA THR A 97 13.73 -8.24 -14.23
C THR A 97 13.20 -7.04 -15.02
N LYS A 98 13.98 -5.96 -15.13
CA LYS A 98 13.59 -4.76 -15.89
C LYS A 98 13.19 -5.08 -17.34
N LEU A 99 13.81 -6.10 -17.94
CA LEU A 99 13.52 -6.54 -19.28
C LEU A 99 12.14 -7.21 -19.37
N GLU A 100 11.85 -8.13 -18.45
CA GLU A 100 10.56 -8.82 -18.37
C GLU A 100 9.42 -7.86 -18.06
N HIS A 101 9.65 -6.88 -17.17
CA HIS A 101 8.68 -5.82 -16.91
C HIS A 101 8.38 -5.01 -18.18
N GLY A 102 9.39 -4.66 -18.97
CA GLY A 102 9.21 -3.97 -20.25
C GLY A 102 8.48 -4.80 -21.30
N GLN A 103 8.68 -6.11 -21.31
CA GLN A 103 7.97 -7.03 -22.20
C GLN A 103 6.50 -7.15 -21.82
N VAL A 104 6.20 -7.35 -20.54
CA VAL A 104 4.82 -7.44 -20.03
C VAL A 104 4.09 -6.12 -20.26
N HIS A 105 4.72 -4.99 -19.95
CA HIS A 105 4.12 -3.67 -20.17
C HIS A 105 3.79 -3.40 -21.64
N ARG A 106 4.70 -3.74 -22.57
CA ARG A 106 4.42 -3.62 -24.01
C ARG A 106 3.30 -4.57 -24.45
N TYR A 107 3.33 -5.81 -24.00
CA TYR A 107 2.31 -6.79 -24.36
C TYR A 107 0.91 -6.32 -23.94
N ILE A 108 0.77 -5.81 -22.72
CA ILE A 108 -0.48 -5.25 -22.20
C ILE A 108 -0.94 -4.06 -23.06
N ILE A 109 -0.05 -3.11 -23.38
CA ILE A 109 -0.41 -1.95 -24.20
C ILE A 109 -0.86 -2.34 -25.61
N PHE A 110 -0.22 -3.32 -26.23
CA PHE A 110 -0.48 -3.69 -27.62
C PHE A 110 -1.57 -4.76 -27.80
N ASN A 111 -2.10 -5.34 -26.72
CA ASN A 111 -3.11 -6.41 -26.79
C ASN A 111 -4.36 -6.12 -25.92
N LEU A 112 -4.48 -4.92 -25.37
CA LEU A 112 -5.73 -4.47 -24.72
C LEU A 112 -6.40 -3.44 -25.62
N ASP A 113 -7.52 -3.83 -26.21
CA ASP A 113 -8.37 -3.02 -27.10
C ASP A 113 -9.09 -1.84 -26.37
N ILE A 114 -8.67 -1.51 -25.15
CA ILE A 114 -9.36 -0.59 -24.23
C ILE A 114 -8.72 0.82 -24.24
N ILE A 115 -7.56 1.01 -24.87
CA ILE A 115 -6.86 2.30 -24.90
C ILE A 115 -6.99 2.90 -26.31
N GLU A 116 -8.17 3.42 -26.63
CA GLU A 116 -8.29 4.47 -27.66
C GLU A 116 -7.74 5.78 -27.06
N ILE A 117 -6.57 6.19 -27.55
CA ILE A 117 -5.94 7.46 -27.19
C ILE A 117 -6.74 8.57 -27.89
N PHE A 118 -7.49 9.36 -27.11
CA PHE A 118 -7.91 10.72 -27.50
C PHE A 118 -6.81 11.73 -27.13
#